data_AF-A0A843JHG9-F1
#
_entry.id   AF-A0A843JHG9-F1
#
_cell.length_a   1.000
_cell.length_b   1.000
_cell.length_c   1.000
_cell.angle_alpha   90.00
_cell.angle_beta   90.00
_cell.angle_gamma   90.00
#
_symmetry.space_group_name_H-M   'P 1'
#
loop_
_entity.id
_entity.type
_entity.pdbx_description
1 polymer ?
#
loop_
_entity_poly.entity_id
_entity_poly.type
_entity_poly.pdbx_seq_one_letter_code
_entity_poly.pdbx_strand_id
1 'polypeptide(L)'
;MITVYVKRFNKETDEEPHIESYEIEEYPGMKVLDALEAINRKYDADISFRSSCLAGQCGSCGVKINGNGALACKAEIKDGKLIEPLDFPVIKDLVVDRSSADAKIKELQLSLDCDSEHSHEKLKPEDIKDTKKVRSCIECYTCLST
;
A
#
# COMPACT_ATOMS: atom_id res chain seq x y z
N MET A 1 24.94 -4.26 4.97
CA MET A 1 24.08 -5.47 4.90
C MET A 1 22.99 -5.29 5.93
N ILE A 2 21.76 -5.60 5.56
CA ILE A 2 20.60 -5.64 6.47
C ILE A 2 19.85 -6.95 6.26
N THR A 3 19.21 -7.44 7.31
CA THR A 3 18.27 -8.55 7.28
C THR A 3 16.85 -7.99 7.21
N VAL A 4 16.10 -8.42 6.19
CA VAL A 4 14.69 -8.07 5.98
C VAL A 4 13.85 -9.33 6.12
N TYR A 5 12.78 -9.24 6.90
CA TYR A 5 11.80 -10.30 7.04
C TYR A 5 10.59 -10.00 6.16
N VAL A 6 10.05 -11.02 5.50
CA VAL A 6 8.85 -10.89 4.66
C VAL A 6 7.87 -11.99 5.03
N LYS A 7 6.62 -11.60 5.32
CA LYS A 7 5.52 -12.56 5.49
C LYS A 7 5.07 -13.05 4.12
N ARG A 8 5.37 -14.32 3.84
CA ARG A 8 5.07 -15.03 2.59
C ARG A 8 3.78 -15.83 2.75
N PHE A 9 3.06 -15.98 1.64
CA PHE A 9 1.90 -16.87 1.57
C PHE A 9 1.46 -17.02 0.12
N ASN A 10 1.30 -18.23 -0.36
CA ASN A 10 0.67 -18.53 -1.62
C ASN A 10 -0.54 -19.43 -1.40
N LYS A 11 -1.74 -18.89 -1.64
CA LYS A 11 -3.01 -19.60 -1.43
C LYS A 11 -3.11 -20.93 -2.20
N GLU A 12 -2.36 -21.09 -3.28
CA GLU A 12 -2.38 -22.30 -4.10
C GLU A 12 -1.46 -23.42 -3.56
N THR A 13 -0.43 -23.07 -2.78
CA THR A 13 0.62 -24.03 -2.39
C THR A 13 0.83 -24.14 -0.88
N ASP A 14 0.48 -23.11 -0.12
CA ASP A 14 0.84 -22.98 1.29
C ASP A 14 -0.39 -23.24 2.15
N GLU A 15 -0.22 -24.03 3.23
CA GLU A 15 -1.29 -24.26 4.21
C GLU A 15 -1.53 -23.03 5.10
N GLU A 16 -0.46 -22.35 5.51
CA GLU A 16 -0.48 -21.20 6.42
C GLU A 16 0.60 -20.18 6.04
N PRO A 17 0.41 -18.88 6.34
CA PRO A 17 1.45 -17.87 6.13
C PRO A 17 2.71 -18.13 6.98
N HIS A 18 3.87 -17.92 6.38
CA HIS A 18 5.17 -18.07 7.05
C HIS A 18 6.04 -16.83 6.88
N ILE A 19 7.09 -16.72 7.68
CA ILE A 19 8.05 -15.61 7.61
C ILE A 19 9.36 -16.14 7.03
N GLU A 20 9.86 -15.46 6.00
CA GLU A 20 11.19 -15.69 5.44
C GLU A 20 12.10 -14.51 5.74
N SER A 21 13.41 -14.76 5.81
CA SER A 21 14.44 -13.75 6.07
C SER A 21 15.43 -13.68 4.91
N TYR A 22 15.78 -12.47 4.49
CA TYR A 22 16.71 -12.22 3.38
C TYR A 22 17.75 -11.20 3.78
N GLU A 23 18.99 -11.41 3.34
CA GLU A 23 20.08 -10.47 3.57
C GLU A 23 20.40 -9.69 2.29
N ILE A 24 20.33 -8.36 2.35
CA ILE A 24 20.59 -7.49 1.19
C ILE A 24 21.56 -6.36 1.56
N GLU A 25 22.20 -5.80 0.54
CA GLU A 25 23.02 -4.60 0.70
C GLU A 25 22.09 -3.38 0.86
N GLU A 26 22.25 -2.64 1.97
CA GLU A 26 21.53 -1.39 2.20
C GLU A 26 22.30 -0.22 1.58
N TYR A 27 21.58 0.76 1.06
CA TYR A 27 22.11 2.08 0.73
C TYR A 27 21.30 3.20 1.42
N PRO A 28 21.88 4.41 1.57
CA PRO A 28 21.18 5.52 2.21
C PRO A 28 19.84 5.85 1.54
N GLY A 29 18.76 5.85 2.33
CA GLY A 29 17.41 6.17 1.86
C GLY A 29 16.69 5.05 1.10
N MET A 30 17.24 3.83 1.10
CA MET A 30 16.62 2.65 0.48
C MET A 30 15.18 2.46 0.96
N LYS A 31 14.26 2.29 0.01
CA LYS A 31 12.83 2.11 0.28
C LYS A 31 12.48 0.64 0.40
N VAL A 32 11.34 0.35 1.02
CA VAL A 32 10.81 -1.02 1.12
C VAL A 32 10.63 -1.65 -0.26
N LEU A 33 10.17 -0.86 -1.24
CA LEU A 33 10.01 -1.32 -2.62
C LEU A 33 11.35 -1.72 -3.26
N ASP A 34 12.41 -0.95 -3.01
CA ASP A 34 13.76 -1.27 -3.47
C ASP A 34 14.27 -2.57 -2.83
N ALA A 35 13.99 -2.78 -1.54
CA ALA A 35 14.36 -4.00 -0.83
C ALA A 35 13.65 -5.23 -1.41
N LEU A 36 12.34 -5.16 -1.66
CA LEU A 36 11.59 -6.25 -2.26
C LEU A 36 12.12 -6.62 -3.64
N GLU A 37 12.45 -5.62 -4.47
CA GLU A 37 13.08 -5.86 -5.78
C GLU A 37 14.49 -6.47 -5.64
N ALA A 38 15.30 -5.96 -4.71
CA ALA A 38 16.65 -6.49 -4.46
C ALA A 38 16.61 -7.95 -3.99
N ILE A 39 15.66 -8.30 -3.12
CA ILE A 39 15.44 -9.67 -2.65
C ILE A 39 15.05 -10.58 -3.83
N ASN A 40 14.05 -10.19 -4.62
CA ASN A 40 13.64 -10.96 -5.80
C ASN A 40 14.80 -11.18 -6.78
N ARG A 41 15.58 -10.13 -7.07
CA ARG A 41 16.73 -10.24 -8.00
C ARG A 41 17.85 -11.12 -7.45
N LYS A 42 18.16 -11.04 -6.15
CA LYS A 42 19.28 -11.74 -5.54
C LYS A 42 18.97 -13.22 -5.28
N TYR A 43 17.74 -13.52 -4.89
CA TYR A 43 17.35 -14.85 -4.39
C TYR A 43 16.38 -15.60 -5.31
N ASP A 44 15.90 -14.99 -6.39
CA ASP A 44 14.82 -15.53 -7.21
C ASP A 44 13.57 -15.88 -6.38
N ALA A 45 13.28 -15.06 -5.37
CA ALA A 45 12.30 -15.37 -4.32
C ALA A 45 10.83 -15.29 -4.78
N ASP A 46 10.57 -14.72 -5.96
CA ASP A 46 9.24 -14.51 -6.54
C ASP A 46 8.21 -13.86 -5.57
N ILE A 47 8.66 -12.91 -4.74
CA ILE A 47 7.80 -12.19 -3.82
C ILE A 47 6.85 -11.31 -4.63
N SER A 48 5.55 -11.56 -4.45
CA SER A 48 4.50 -10.80 -5.14
C SER A 48 4.09 -9.57 -4.33
N PHE A 49 4.13 -8.39 -4.98
CA PHE A 49 3.69 -7.12 -4.39
C PHE A 49 3.15 -6.18 -5.48
N ARG A 50 2.33 -5.21 -5.08
CA ARG A 50 1.79 -4.19 -6.01
C ARG A 50 2.66 -2.93 -6.01
N SER A 51 3.00 -2.44 -7.19
CA SER A 51 3.69 -1.16 -7.40
C SER A 51 3.18 -0.48 -8.67
N SER A 52 3.38 0.84 -8.78
CA SER A 52 3.01 1.60 -9.99
C SER A 52 3.72 2.96 -10.05
N CYS A 53 3.23 3.99 -9.36
CA CYS A 53 3.72 5.37 -9.58
C CYS A 53 5.10 5.68 -8.98
N LEU A 54 5.56 4.89 -7.99
CA LEU A 54 6.78 5.10 -7.20
C LEU A 54 6.91 6.46 -6.47
N ALA A 55 5.92 7.34 -6.59
CA ALA A 55 5.95 8.71 -6.05
C ALA A 55 5.00 8.93 -4.86
N GLY A 56 4.32 7.88 -4.39
CA GLY A 56 3.34 7.95 -3.30
C GLY A 56 2.03 8.65 -3.69
N GLN A 57 1.60 8.50 -4.94
CA GLN A 57 0.39 9.15 -5.47
C GLN A 57 -0.73 8.17 -5.85
N CYS A 58 -0.41 6.94 -6.26
CA CYS A 58 -1.41 5.98 -6.74
C CYS A 58 -2.04 5.08 -5.65
N GLY A 59 -1.45 5.04 -4.45
CA GLY A 59 -1.91 4.16 -3.36
C GLY A 59 -1.68 2.65 -3.55
N SER A 60 -1.18 2.18 -4.69
CA SER A 60 -1.07 0.74 -4.99
C SER A 60 -0.14 -0.07 -4.08
N CYS A 61 0.89 0.55 -3.51
CA CYS A 61 1.98 -0.14 -2.78
C CYS A 61 1.81 -0.11 -1.26
N GLY A 62 0.57 -0.14 -0.78
CA GLY A 62 0.29 -0.26 0.65
C GLY A 62 0.72 -1.62 1.20
N VAL A 63 1.46 -1.60 2.31
CA VAL A 63 1.93 -2.78 3.06
C VAL A 63 1.92 -2.45 4.55
N LYS A 64 2.17 -3.43 5.41
CA LYS A 64 2.53 -3.20 6.82
C LYS A 64 4.03 -3.39 7.03
N ILE A 65 4.60 -2.58 7.92
CA ILE A 65 5.98 -2.68 8.37
C ILE A 65 5.97 -2.77 9.90
N ASN A 66 6.39 -3.91 10.44
CA ASN A 66 6.26 -4.24 11.87
C ASN A 66 4.83 -3.93 12.37
N GLY A 67 3.81 -4.48 11.71
CA GLY A 67 2.40 -4.26 12.04
C GLY A 67 1.81 -2.90 11.62
N ASN A 68 2.60 -1.92 11.20
CA ASN A 68 2.08 -0.57 10.92
C ASN A 68 1.91 -0.31 9.41
N GLY A 69 0.73 0.13 8.98
CA GLY A 69 0.45 0.47 7.58
C GLY A 69 1.35 1.59 7.02
N ALA A 70 1.93 1.35 5.85
CA ALA A 70 2.82 2.27 5.17
C ALA A 70 2.78 2.12 3.63
N LEU A 71 3.25 3.14 2.91
CA LEU A 71 3.51 3.05 1.48
C LEU A 71 4.92 2.53 1.23
N ALA A 72 5.07 1.37 0.58
CA ALA A 72 6.38 0.76 0.34
C ALA A 72 7.35 1.66 -0.46
N CYS A 73 6.83 2.49 -1.37
CA CYS A 73 7.66 3.44 -2.15
C CYS A 73 8.14 4.67 -1.35
N LYS A 74 7.59 4.91 -0.15
CA LYS A 74 7.95 6.07 0.68
C LYS A 74 8.67 5.66 1.96
N ALA A 75 8.28 4.55 2.56
CA ALA A 75 8.88 4.04 3.76
C ALA A 75 10.32 3.59 3.51
N GLU A 76 11.23 4.02 4.39
CA GLU A 76 12.60 3.53 4.39
C GLU A 76 12.68 2.17 5.06
N ILE A 77 13.49 1.28 4.49
CA ILE A 77 13.80 -0.02 5.07
C ILE A 77 15.03 0.12 5.96
N LYS A 78 15.04 -0.64 7.05
CA LYS A 78 16.15 -0.74 8.00
C LYS A 78 16.33 -2.19 8.40
N ASP A 79 17.46 -2.48 9.04
CA ASP A 79 17.75 -3.81 9.57
C ASP A 79 16.66 -4.31 10.53
N GLY A 80 16.34 -5.60 10.41
CA GLY A 80 15.39 -6.30 11.26
C GLY A 80 13.91 -5.97 11.02
N LYS A 81 13.56 -5.31 9.92
CA LYS A 81 12.17 -4.96 9.60
C LYS A 81 11.40 -6.13 9.00
N LEU A 82 10.15 -6.31 9.45
CA LEU A 82 9.19 -7.26 8.92
C LEU A 82 8.20 -6.54 8.00
N ILE A 83 8.09 -7.02 6.76
CA ILE A 83 7.14 -6.55 5.76
C ILE A 83 5.98 -7.56 5.69
N GLU A 84 4.76 -7.06 5.80
CA GLU A 84 3.54 -7.88 5.84
C GLU A 84 2.48 -7.32 4.87
N PRO A 85 1.54 -8.16 4.38
CA PRO A 85 0.38 -7.66 3.66
C PRO A 85 -0.49 -6.76 4.54
N LEU A 86 -1.33 -5.94 3.91
CA LEU A 86 -2.41 -5.23 4.61
C LEU A 86 -3.44 -6.22 5.21
N ASP A 87 -4.26 -5.76 6.15
CA ASP A 87 -5.27 -6.56 6.88
C ASP A 87 -6.51 -6.87 6.03
N PHE A 88 -6.27 -7.55 4.92
CA PHE A 88 -7.23 -8.00 3.94
C PHE A 88 -6.94 -9.46 3.56
N PRO A 89 -7.88 -10.19 2.94
CA PRO A 89 -7.62 -11.53 2.45
C PRO A 89 -6.41 -11.54 1.50
N VAL A 90 -5.39 -12.32 1.84
CA VAL A 90 -4.16 -12.43 1.03
C VAL A 90 -4.42 -13.29 -0.21
N ILE A 91 -4.02 -12.79 -1.38
CA ILE A 91 -4.03 -13.54 -2.64
C ILE A 91 -2.69 -14.27 -2.79
N LYS A 92 -1.59 -13.51 -2.76
CA LYS A 92 -0.22 -14.02 -2.77
C LYS A 92 0.73 -12.98 -2.15
N ASP A 93 1.50 -13.38 -1.16
CA ASP A 93 2.50 -12.60 -0.44
C ASP A 93 1.93 -11.26 0.06
N LEU A 94 2.35 -10.15 -0.54
CA LEU A 94 1.95 -8.79 -0.16
C LEU A 94 0.76 -8.29 -1.00
N VAL A 95 0.22 -9.12 -1.89
CA VAL A 95 -0.97 -8.83 -2.70
C VAL A 95 -2.21 -9.31 -1.99
N VAL A 96 -3.14 -8.37 -1.75
CA VAL A 96 -4.41 -8.63 -1.06
C VAL A 96 -5.62 -8.33 -1.93
N ASP A 97 -6.73 -8.98 -1.60
CA ASP A 97 -8.05 -8.69 -2.17
C ASP A 97 -8.71 -7.50 -1.47
N ARG A 98 -8.93 -6.42 -2.22
CA ARG A 98 -9.54 -5.18 -1.75
C ARG A 98 -10.99 -5.01 -2.21
N SER A 99 -11.54 -5.98 -2.93
CA SER A 99 -12.84 -5.89 -3.60
C SER A 99 -13.98 -5.46 -2.66
N SER A 100 -13.98 -5.96 -1.42
CA SER A 100 -14.98 -5.58 -0.42
C SER A 100 -14.89 -4.10 0.00
N ALA A 101 -13.68 -3.56 0.15
CA ALA A 101 -13.49 -2.15 0.46
C ALA A 101 -13.84 -1.26 -0.74
N ASP A 102 -13.40 -1.65 -1.93
CA ASP A 102 -13.70 -0.95 -3.19
C ASP A 102 -15.23 -0.88 -3.43
N ALA A 103 -15.97 -1.96 -3.13
CA ALA A 103 -17.43 -2.00 -3.22
C ALA A 103 -18.10 -0.99 -2.27
N LYS A 104 -17.66 -0.93 -1.01
CA LYS A 104 -18.18 0.03 -0.02
C LYS A 104 -17.92 1.47 -0.43
N ILE A 105 -16.75 1.78 -0.97
CA ILE A 105 -16.44 3.13 -1.46
C ILE A 105 -17.38 3.53 -2.60
N LYS A 106 -17.72 2.60 -3.48
CA LYS A 106 -18.68 2.84 -4.56
C LYS A 106 -20.09 3.16 -4.03
N GLU A 107 -20.51 2.53 -2.93
CA GLU A 107 -21.81 2.78 -2.28
C GLU A 107 -21.90 4.17 -1.64
N LEU A 108 -20.76 4.79 -1.29
CA LEU A 108 -20.74 6.13 -0.70
C LEU A 108 -21.09 7.26 -1.69
N GLN A 109 -21.20 6.96 -2.99
CA GLN A 109 -21.57 7.93 -4.03
C GLN A 109 -20.77 9.23 -3.91
N LEU A 110 -19.43 9.14 -3.86
CA LEU A 110 -18.50 10.26 -3.68
C LEU A 110 -18.38 11.15 -4.94
N SER A 111 -19.52 11.59 -5.47
CA SER A 111 -19.67 12.52 -6.57
C SER A 111 -20.47 13.74 -6.12
N LEU A 112 -20.31 14.86 -6.81
CA LEU A 112 -21.16 16.02 -6.59
C LEU A 112 -22.52 15.79 -7.26
N ASP A 113 -23.59 16.02 -6.52
CA ASP A 113 -24.94 16.11 -7.07
C ASP A 113 -25.08 17.45 -7.79
N CYS A 114 -24.87 17.43 -9.10
CA CYS A 114 -25.04 18.60 -9.94
C CYS A 114 -26.51 18.71 -10.36
N ASP A 115 -27.35 19.28 -9.52
CA ASP A 115 -28.61 19.86 -10.01
C ASP A 115 -28.28 21.05 -10.91
N SER A 116 -28.91 21.11 -12.09
CA SER A 116 -28.59 22.04 -13.18
C SER A 116 -28.64 23.52 -12.76
N GLU A 117 -29.37 23.84 -11.69
CA GLU A 117 -29.52 25.20 -11.14
C GLU A 117 -28.25 25.75 -10.47
N HIS A 118 -27.34 24.90 -9.95
CA HIS A 118 -26.18 25.33 -9.15
C HIS A 118 -24.82 25.04 -9.83
N SER A 119 -24.83 24.53 -11.07
CA SER A 119 -23.64 24.06 -11.80
C SER A 119 -22.57 25.12 -12.16
N HIS A 120 -22.80 26.38 -11.80
CA HIS A 120 -21.94 27.53 -12.15
C HIS A 120 -21.51 28.39 -10.96
N GLU A 121 -21.74 27.95 -9.72
CA GLU A 121 -21.26 28.70 -8.55
C GLU A 121 -19.73 28.77 -8.54
N LYS A 122 -19.20 29.99 -8.44
CA LYS A 122 -17.77 30.23 -8.30
C LYS A 122 -17.35 29.92 -6.86
N LEU A 123 -16.80 28.73 -6.65
CA LEU A 123 -16.18 28.34 -5.38
C LEU A 123 -15.01 29.27 -5.06
N LYS A 124 -14.98 29.79 -3.83
CA LYS A 124 -13.86 30.54 -3.28
C LYS A 124 -12.90 29.60 -2.55
N PRO A 125 -11.63 29.99 -2.32
CA PRO A 125 -10.68 29.19 -1.56
C PRO A 125 -11.18 28.80 -0.16
N GLU A 126 -11.97 29.66 0.49
CA GLU A 126 -12.55 29.40 1.80
C GLU A 126 -13.54 28.23 1.77
N ASP A 127 -14.32 28.10 0.69
CA ASP A 127 -15.36 27.08 0.54
C ASP A 127 -14.77 25.66 0.39
N ILE A 128 -13.55 25.55 -0.16
CA ILE A 128 -12.89 24.26 -0.41
C ILE A 128 -11.87 23.87 0.68
N LYS A 129 -11.63 24.73 1.66
CA LYS A 129 -10.54 24.57 2.64
C LYS A 129 -10.61 23.25 3.39
N ASP A 130 -11.80 22.85 3.81
CA ASP A 130 -12.03 21.64 4.61
C ASP A 130 -12.08 20.35 3.77
N THR A 131 -12.21 20.46 2.44
CA THR A 131 -12.24 19.31 1.52
C THR A 131 -10.89 18.62 1.36
N LYS A 132 -9.79 19.30 1.74
CA LYS A 132 -8.41 18.81 1.53
C LYS A 132 -8.19 17.42 2.10
N LYS A 133 -8.79 17.11 3.26
CA LYS A 133 -8.63 15.79 3.91
C LYS A 133 -9.14 14.66 3.02
N VAL A 134 -10.33 14.84 2.44
CA VAL A 134 -10.95 13.87 1.53
C VAL A 134 -10.19 13.80 0.21
N ARG A 135 -9.85 14.97 -0.37
CA ARG A 135 -9.15 15.06 -1.66
C ARG A 135 -7.71 14.56 -1.63
N SER A 136 -7.11 14.41 -0.45
CA SER A 136 -5.75 13.89 -0.28
C SER A 136 -5.72 12.36 -0.11
N CYS A 137 -6.89 11.71 0.01
CA CYS A 137 -6.97 10.26 0.03
C CYS A 137 -6.60 9.71 -1.35
N ILE A 138 -5.68 8.74 -1.37
CA ILE A 138 -5.24 8.03 -2.58
C ILE A 138 -5.64 6.56 -2.56
N GLU A 139 -6.58 6.18 -1.68
CA GLU A 139 -7.08 4.81 -1.54
C GLU A 139 -5.95 3.78 -1.38
N CYS A 140 -4.97 4.12 -0.53
CA CYS A 140 -3.86 3.22 -0.21
C CYS A 140 -4.18 2.19 0.88
N TYR A 141 -5.30 2.36 1.58
CA TYR A 141 -5.84 1.46 2.60
C TYR A 141 -4.95 1.20 3.83
N THR A 142 -3.80 1.88 3.96
CA THR A 142 -2.89 1.69 5.10
C THR A 142 -3.52 2.11 6.43
N CYS A 143 -4.48 3.03 6.43
CA CYS A 143 -5.23 3.43 7.62
C CYS A 143 -6.20 2.36 8.14
N LEU A 144 -6.51 1.34 7.34
CA LEU A 144 -7.35 0.20 7.73
C LEU A 144 -6.53 -1.00 8.21
N SER A 145 -5.21 -0.83 8.37
CA SER A 145 -4.29 -1.93 8.69
C SER A 145 -3.20 -1.44 9.65
N THR A 146 -3.40 -1.69 10.95
CA THR A 146 -2.55 -1.22 12.07
C THR A 146 -2.61 -2.17 13.25
#